data_AF-D8U7A6-F1
#
_entry.id   AF-D8U7A6-F1
#
_cell.length_a   1.000
_cell.length_b   1.000
_cell.length_c   1.000
_cell.angle_alpha   90.00
_cell.angle_beta   90.00
_cell.angle_gamma   90.00
#
_symmetry.space_group_name_H-M   'P 1'
#
loop_
_entity.id
_entity.type
_entity.pdbx_description
1 polymer ?
#
loop_
_entity_poly.entity_id
_entity_poly.type
_entity_poly.pdbx_seq_one_letter_code
_entity_poly.pdbx_strand_id
1 'polypeptide(L)'
;MCVCFTHTVPSRPSLSLVHQSLQERDPRAYQLYFAPGGGPAGLETGADGAAAGPGPAFLSCTPERLYARTGRFVASEAVAGTRPRGRGGDVEQDFWLSLDLLRSAKDHAEFCTVRDWIASQLAGPCEDVRVEVRKSVLKQGSVQHLFGRVAAELRRGRNDAHLLAALHPTPAVCGRPRQAALGYLDELESFDRGWYAG
;
A
#
# COMPACT_ATOMS: atom_id res chain seq x y z
N MET A 1 -0.96 -2.08 5.08
CA MET A 1 0.07 -2.12 6.15
C MET A 1 1.18 -3.08 5.71
N CYS A 2 2.36 -2.55 5.37
CA CYS A 2 3.46 -3.33 4.83
C CYS A 2 4.11 -4.18 5.93
N VAL A 3 4.34 -5.46 5.68
CA VAL A 3 5.00 -6.35 6.65
C VAL A 3 6.51 -6.22 6.48
N CYS A 4 7.18 -5.51 7.39
CA CYS A 4 8.63 -5.53 7.52
C CYS A 4 9.05 -6.79 8.28
N PHE A 5 9.77 -7.71 7.62
CA PHE A 5 10.52 -8.75 8.31
C PHE A 5 11.97 -8.28 8.48
N THR A 6 12.33 -7.78 9.66
CA THR A 6 13.74 -7.67 10.07
C THR A 6 14.09 -8.89 10.91
N HIS A 7 14.36 -10.03 10.24
CA HIS A 7 14.93 -11.20 10.90
C HIS A 7 16.39 -11.37 10.48
N THR A 8 17.29 -11.39 11.47
CA THR A 8 18.67 -11.82 11.31
C THR A 8 18.70 -13.33 11.08
N VAL A 9 18.64 -13.75 9.82
CA VAL A 9 18.81 -15.15 9.44
C VAL A 9 20.31 -15.48 9.51
N PRO A 10 20.72 -16.62 10.12
CA PRO A 10 22.14 -16.95 10.33
C PRO A 10 22.95 -17.12 9.03
N SER A 11 22.28 -17.27 7.89
CA SER A 11 22.83 -17.14 6.55
C SER A 11 22.01 -16.10 5.78
N ARG A 12 22.64 -15.28 4.94
CA ARG A 12 21.91 -14.32 4.09
C ARG A 12 20.87 -15.09 3.27
N PRO A 13 19.56 -14.87 3.48
CA PRO A 13 18.56 -15.58 2.73
C PRO A 13 18.69 -15.14 1.27
N SER A 14 18.61 -16.09 0.33
CA SER A 14 18.62 -15.75 -1.08
C SER A 14 17.43 -14.83 -1.36
N LEU A 15 17.69 -13.63 -1.89
CA LEU A 15 16.62 -12.67 -2.23
C LEU A 15 15.60 -13.29 -3.18
N SER A 16 16.04 -14.16 -4.09
CA SER A 16 15.16 -14.91 -4.99
C SER A 16 14.19 -15.83 -4.23
N LEU A 17 14.66 -16.49 -3.16
CA LEU A 17 13.82 -17.36 -2.33
C LEU A 17 12.82 -16.54 -1.50
N VAL A 18 13.24 -15.39 -0.96
CA VAL A 18 12.34 -14.50 -0.23
C VAL A 18 11.24 -13.97 -1.15
N HIS A 19 11.61 -13.50 -2.35
CA HIS A 19 10.66 -13.02 -3.35
C HIS A 19 9.69 -14.11 -3.79
N GLN A 20 10.19 -15.32 -4.10
CA GLN A 20 9.33 -16.47 -4.44
C GLN A 20 8.36 -16.81 -3.31
N SER A 21 8.83 -16.84 -2.06
CA SER A 21 7.95 -17.14 -0.92
C SER A 21 6.86 -16.07 -0.73
N LEU A 22 7.15 -14.80 -1.01
CA LEU A 22 6.14 -13.74 -0.98
C LEU A 22 5.11 -13.91 -2.11
N GLN A 23 5.54 -14.28 -3.32
CA GLN A 23 4.64 -14.57 -4.45
C GLN A 23 3.70 -15.73 -4.15
N GLU A 24 4.21 -16.81 -3.56
CA GLU A 24 3.40 -17.97 -3.21
C GLU A 24 2.39 -17.66 -2.10
N ARG A 25 2.78 -16.84 -1.12
CA ARG A 25 1.90 -16.48 0.01
C ARG A 25 0.85 -15.45 -0.35
N ASP A 26 1.19 -14.50 -1.23
CA ASP A 26 0.31 -13.38 -1.57
C ASP A 26 0.44 -12.97 -3.05
N PRO A 27 -0.12 -13.78 -3.97
CA PRO A 27 -0.03 -13.52 -5.41
C PRO A 27 -0.83 -12.28 -5.85
N ARG A 28 -1.63 -11.68 -4.96
CA ARG A 28 -2.48 -10.51 -5.26
C ARG A 28 -1.90 -9.20 -4.75
N ALA A 29 -0.84 -9.25 -3.94
CA ALA A 29 -0.14 -8.07 -3.46
C ALA A 29 0.68 -7.39 -4.55
N TYR A 30 0.87 -6.09 -4.42
CA TYR A 30 1.88 -5.37 -5.20
C TYR A 30 3.26 -5.63 -4.59
N GLN A 31 4.15 -6.18 -5.40
CA GLN A 31 5.51 -6.50 -4.99
C GLN A 31 6.47 -5.49 -5.61
N LEU A 32 7.27 -4.87 -4.76
CA LEU A 32 8.25 -3.87 -5.15
C LEU A 32 9.62 -4.30 -4.64
N TYR A 33 10.61 -4.20 -5.53
CA TYR A 33 12.00 -4.46 -5.21
C TYR A 33 12.84 -3.27 -5.68
N PHE A 34 13.71 -2.79 -4.80
CA PHE A 34 14.68 -1.75 -5.12
C PHE A 34 16.04 -2.11 -4.51
N ALA A 35 17.09 -2.10 -5.32
CA ALA A 35 18.46 -2.17 -4.85
C ALA A 35 19.15 -0.84 -5.19
N PRO A 36 19.58 -0.04 -4.20
CA PRO A 36 20.38 1.16 -4.44
C PRO A 36 21.69 0.73 -5.09
N GLY A 37 21.91 1.15 -6.34
CA GLY A 37 23.09 0.79 -7.14
C GLY A 37 22.82 0.49 -8.62
N GLY A 38 21.55 0.33 -9.03
CA GLY A 38 21.14 0.30 -10.44
C GLY A 38 20.18 1.45 -10.72
N GLY A 39 20.57 2.41 -11.57
CA GLY A 39 19.69 3.48 -12.02
C GLY A 39 18.48 2.96 -12.81
N PRO A 40 17.57 3.83 -13.27
CA PRO A 40 16.39 3.42 -14.02
C PRO A 40 16.80 3.02 -15.45
N ALA A 41 17.31 1.80 -15.60
CA ALA A 41 17.39 1.16 -16.91
C ALA A 41 16.05 0.48 -17.16
N GLY A 42 15.40 0.94 -18.23
CA GLY A 42 14.26 0.26 -18.80
C GLY A 42 14.58 -1.21 -19.10
N LEU A 43 13.49 -1.92 -19.35
CA LEU A 43 13.44 -3.28 -19.82
C LEU A 43 14.25 -3.45 -21.13
N GLU A 44 15.58 -3.57 -21.05
CA GLU A 44 16.42 -3.92 -22.19
C GLU A 44 17.22 -5.18 -21.86
N THR A 45 16.84 -6.26 -22.54
CA THR A 45 17.62 -7.48 -22.69
C THR A 45 18.95 -7.14 -23.37
N GLY A 46 20.05 -7.18 -22.61
CA GLY A 46 21.40 -7.06 -23.13
C GLY A 46 22.37 -7.78 -22.20
N ALA A 47 22.98 -8.84 -22.70
CA ALA A 47 24.00 -9.60 -22.01
C ALA A 47 25.24 -8.71 -21.82
N ASP A 48 25.46 -8.23 -20.60
CA ASP A 48 26.77 -7.95 -19.99
C ASP A 48 26.54 -7.61 -18.51
N GLY A 49 26.44 -8.66 -17.70
CA GLY A 49 26.12 -8.60 -16.28
C GLY A 49 27.29 -8.07 -15.44
N ALA A 50 27.33 -6.76 -15.21
CA ALA A 50 27.99 -6.21 -14.04
C ALA A 50 27.04 -6.39 -12.83
N ALA A 51 27.25 -7.46 -12.07
CA ALA A 51 26.49 -7.72 -10.85
C ALA A 51 26.66 -6.52 -9.89
N ALA A 52 25.55 -5.83 -9.60
CA ALA A 52 25.50 -4.86 -8.52
C ALA A 52 26.06 -5.52 -7.26
N GLY A 53 27.09 -4.91 -6.66
CA GLY A 53 27.75 -5.43 -5.47
C GLY A 53 26.79 -5.61 -4.28
N PRO A 54 27.21 -6.30 -3.21
CA PRO A 54 26.36 -6.51 -2.04
C PRO A 54 25.98 -5.18 -1.41
N GLY A 55 24.71 -4.79 -1.55
CA GLY A 55 24.12 -3.57 -0.99
C GLY A 55 22.79 -3.85 -0.29
N PRO A 56 22.29 -2.91 0.52
CA PRO A 56 20.95 -3.01 1.09
C PRO A 56 19.92 -3.10 -0.03
N ALA A 57 18.82 -3.81 0.17
CA ALA A 57 17.71 -3.83 -0.79
C ALA A 57 16.40 -3.61 -0.05
N PHE A 58 15.48 -2.89 -0.67
CA PHE A 58 14.12 -2.72 -0.21
C PHE A 58 13.22 -3.74 -0.92
N LEU A 59 12.43 -4.46 -0.13
CA LEU A 59 11.45 -5.41 -0.61
C LEU A 59 10.13 -5.10 0.09
N SER A 60 9.07 -4.97 -0.69
CA SER A 60 7.73 -4.66 -0.19
C SER A 60 6.70 -5.59 -0.85
N CYS A 61 5.69 -5.97 -0.07
CA CYS A 61 4.54 -6.76 -0.49
C CYS A 61 3.30 -6.05 0.06
N THR A 62 2.85 -5.00 -0.64
CA THR A 62 1.80 -4.11 -0.15
C THR A 62 0.41 -4.52 -0.65
N PRO A 63 -0.61 -4.56 0.23
CA PRO A 63 -2.00 -4.71 -0.18
C PRO A 63 -2.59 -3.45 -0.82
N GLU A 64 -1.93 -2.32 -0.62
CA GLU A 64 -2.51 -1.01 -0.84
C GLU A 64 -1.80 -0.32 -2.00
N ARG A 65 -2.59 0.07 -3.00
CA ARG A 65 -2.13 0.90 -4.10
C ARG A 65 -2.54 2.34 -3.87
N LEU A 66 -1.54 3.21 -3.71
CA LEU A 66 -1.75 4.65 -3.55
C LEU A 66 -2.57 5.23 -4.71
N TYR A 67 -2.14 4.98 -5.95
CA TYR A 67 -2.97 5.18 -7.15
C TYR A 67 -2.47 4.35 -8.34
N ALA A 68 -3.34 4.12 -9.32
CA ALA A 68 -3.01 3.70 -10.68
C ALA A 68 -3.48 4.77 -11.66
N ARG A 69 -2.74 4.94 -12.76
CA ARG A 69 -3.11 5.85 -13.84
C ARG A 69 -2.96 5.19 -15.21
N THR A 70 -3.97 5.33 -16.06
CA THR A 70 -3.92 4.96 -17.48
C THR A 70 -4.41 6.14 -18.31
N GLY A 71 -3.49 6.78 -19.04
CA GLY A 71 -3.79 8.07 -19.67
C GLY A 71 -4.18 9.10 -18.60
N ARG A 72 -5.41 9.61 -18.68
CA ARG A 72 -5.96 10.53 -17.67
C ARG A 72 -6.81 9.83 -16.60
N PHE A 73 -7.17 8.57 -16.78
CA PHE A 73 -7.97 7.86 -15.78
C PHE A 73 -7.10 7.51 -14.57
N VAL A 74 -7.51 7.96 -13.39
CA VAL A 74 -6.83 7.73 -12.11
C VAL A 74 -7.75 6.95 -11.19
N ALA A 75 -7.21 5.95 -10.52
CA ALA A 75 -7.91 5.21 -9.45
C ALA A 75 -7.02 5.12 -8.21
N SER A 76 -7.58 5.38 -7.03
CA SER A 76 -6.90 5.28 -5.73
C SER A 76 -7.70 4.37 -4.80
N GLU A 77 -7.02 3.60 -3.96
CA GLU A 77 -7.61 2.58 -3.10
C GLU A 77 -7.52 3.01 -1.64
N ALA A 78 -8.66 2.94 -0.94
CA ALA A 78 -8.73 3.13 0.50
C ALA A 78 -8.71 1.76 1.16
N VAL A 79 -7.72 1.49 2.00
CA VAL A 79 -7.59 0.24 2.77
C VAL A 79 -7.45 0.60 4.25
N ALA A 80 -8.38 0.16 5.08
CA ALA A 80 -8.36 0.41 6.52
C ALA A 80 -9.19 -0.63 7.27
N GLY A 81 -9.00 -0.72 8.58
CA GLY A 81 -9.58 -1.79 9.40
C GLY A 81 -8.97 -3.14 9.07
N THR A 82 -8.72 -3.95 10.08
CA THR A 82 -8.03 -5.23 9.88
C THR A 82 -8.64 -6.32 10.75
N ARG A 83 -8.83 -7.50 10.16
CA ARG A 83 -9.03 -8.76 10.88
C ARG A 83 -8.11 -9.83 10.29
N PRO A 84 -7.75 -10.87 11.06
CA PRO A 84 -7.11 -12.04 10.49
C PRO A 84 -8.08 -12.79 9.55
N ARG A 85 -7.53 -13.68 8.73
CA ARG A 85 -8.28 -14.72 8.01
C ARG A 85 -8.57 -15.90 8.94
N GLY A 86 -9.55 -16.73 8.59
CA GLY A 86 -9.85 -17.98 9.30
C GLY A 86 -8.62 -18.90 9.38
N ARG A 87 -8.35 -19.45 10.56
CA ARG A 87 -7.18 -20.31 10.79
C ARG A 87 -7.33 -21.64 10.06
N GLY A 88 -6.24 -22.14 9.50
CA GLY A 88 -6.23 -23.47 8.85
C GLY A 88 -7.19 -23.61 7.67
N GLY A 89 -7.69 -22.51 7.10
CA GLY A 89 -8.69 -22.54 6.03
C GLY A 89 -10.14 -22.67 6.51
N ASP A 90 -10.42 -22.46 7.81
CA ASP A 90 -11.78 -22.43 8.34
C ASP A 90 -12.62 -21.31 7.69
N VAL A 91 -13.53 -21.71 6.80
CA VAL A 91 -14.37 -20.81 6.00
C VAL A 91 -15.44 -20.12 6.85
N GLU A 92 -15.97 -20.80 7.87
CA GLU A 92 -17.00 -20.23 8.75
C GLU A 92 -16.40 -19.13 9.63
N GLN A 93 -15.27 -19.42 10.25
CA GLN A 93 -14.52 -18.41 11.02
C GLN A 93 -14.12 -17.23 10.12
N ASP A 94 -13.64 -17.49 8.90
CA ASP A 94 -13.26 -16.44 7.95
C ASP A 94 -14.44 -15.51 7.60
N PHE A 95 -15.63 -16.10 7.43
CA PHE A 95 -16.87 -15.37 7.17
C PHE A 95 -17.29 -14.51 8.36
N TRP A 96 -17.29 -15.05 9.58
CA TRP A 96 -17.65 -14.29 10.78
C TRP A 96 -16.68 -13.13 11.03
N LEU A 97 -15.38 -13.32 10.82
CA LEU A 97 -14.39 -12.25 10.91
C LEU A 97 -14.61 -11.16 9.84
N SER A 98 -15.00 -11.56 8.61
CA SER A 98 -15.37 -10.61 7.55
C SER A 98 -16.58 -9.77 7.96
N LEU A 99 -17.58 -10.43 8.56
CA LEU A 99 -18.83 -9.79 8.97
C LEU A 99 -18.64 -8.85 10.16
N ASP A 100 -17.83 -9.24 11.14
CA ASP A 100 -17.40 -8.39 12.26
C ASP A 100 -16.74 -7.11 11.75
N LEU A 101 -15.77 -7.24 10.83
CA LEU A 101 -15.09 -6.12 10.22
C LEU A 101 -16.04 -5.17 9.49
N LEU A 102 -17.00 -5.71 8.73
CA LEU A 102 -17.99 -4.93 7.98
C LEU A 102 -18.96 -4.16 8.87
N ARG A 103 -19.27 -4.71 10.06
CA ARG A 103 -20.25 -4.18 11.02
C ARG A 103 -19.63 -3.29 12.10
N SER A 104 -18.32 -3.36 12.29
CA SER A 104 -17.63 -2.50 13.26
C SER A 104 -17.79 -1.02 12.92
N ALA A 105 -18.47 -0.28 13.81
CA ALA A 105 -18.67 1.16 13.65
C ALA A 105 -17.34 1.93 13.71
N LYS A 106 -16.41 1.47 14.54
CA LYS A 106 -15.05 2.03 14.65
C LYS A 106 -14.30 1.88 13.33
N ASP A 107 -14.15 0.64 12.85
CA ASP A 107 -13.42 0.37 11.61
C ASP A 107 -14.08 1.08 10.42
N HIS A 108 -15.42 1.18 10.41
CA HIS A 108 -16.14 1.93 9.39
C HIS A 108 -15.81 3.43 9.39
N ALA A 109 -15.75 4.07 10.57
CA ALA A 109 -15.43 5.48 10.70
C ALA A 109 -13.98 5.78 10.27
N GLU A 110 -13.03 4.93 10.68
CA GLU A 110 -11.62 5.02 10.26
C GLU A 110 -11.49 4.86 8.73
N PHE A 111 -12.15 3.85 8.16
CA PHE A 111 -12.18 3.63 6.72
C PHE A 111 -12.80 4.79 5.93
N CYS A 112 -13.94 5.32 6.38
CA CYS A 112 -14.55 6.50 5.74
C CYS A 112 -13.64 7.71 5.81
N THR A 113 -12.92 7.91 6.93
CA THR A 113 -11.95 8.99 7.07
C THR A 113 -10.87 8.91 5.98
N VAL A 114 -10.32 7.73 5.71
CA VAL A 114 -9.33 7.51 4.65
C VAL A 114 -9.94 7.75 3.26
N ARG A 115 -11.05 7.09 2.94
CA ARG A 115 -11.71 7.16 1.62
C ARG A 115 -12.11 8.58 1.25
N ASP A 116 -12.77 9.28 2.17
CA ASP A 116 -13.31 10.61 1.92
C ASP A 116 -12.17 11.63 1.84
N TRP A 117 -11.10 11.42 2.61
CA TRP A 117 -9.88 12.20 2.46
C TRP A 117 -9.24 12.00 1.08
N ILE A 118 -9.09 10.76 0.59
CA ILE A 118 -8.57 10.48 -0.77
C ILE A 118 -9.41 11.22 -1.83
N ALA A 119 -10.74 11.12 -1.75
CA ALA A 119 -11.62 11.81 -2.68
C ALA A 119 -11.43 13.34 -2.64
N SER A 120 -11.28 13.91 -1.44
CA SER A 120 -11.02 15.35 -1.27
C SER A 120 -9.67 15.78 -1.87
N GLN A 121 -8.62 14.97 -1.73
CA GLN A 121 -7.29 15.30 -2.25
C GLN A 121 -7.24 15.19 -3.77
N LEU A 122 -7.94 14.21 -4.37
CA LEU A 122 -8.02 14.07 -5.83
C LEU A 122 -8.72 15.26 -6.50
N ALA A 123 -9.62 15.97 -5.80
CA ALA A 123 -10.34 17.11 -6.38
C ALA A 123 -9.43 18.28 -6.82
N GLY A 124 -8.19 18.35 -6.28
CA GLY A 124 -7.20 19.33 -6.71
C GLY A 124 -6.61 19.03 -8.10
N PRO A 125 -5.90 17.91 -8.30
CA PRO A 125 -5.29 17.56 -9.58
C PRO A 125 -6.26 16.94 -10.60
N CYS A 126 -7.43 16.46 -10.17
CA CYS A 126 -8.39 15.74 -11.01
C CYS A 126 -9.76 16.44 -11.12
N GLU A 127 -10.57 15.94 -12.03
CA GLU A 127 -11.99 16.20 -12.23
C GLU A 127 -12.79 14.88 -12.22
N ASP A 128 -14.12 14.98 -12.19
CA ASP A 128 -15.03 13.81 -12.16
C ASP A 128 -14.71 12.78 -11.08
N VAL A 129 -14.33 13.27 -9.90
CA VAL A 129 -14.01 12.42 -8.74
C VAL A 129 -15.28 11.71 -8.26
N ARG A 130 -15.24 10.37 -8.25
CA ARG A 130 -16.35 9.52 -7.82
C ARG A 130 -15.88 8.32 -7.01
N VAL A 131 -16.68 7.93 -6.04
CA VAL A 131 -16.48 6.69 -5.30
C VAL A 131 -17.02 5.53 -6.15
N GLU A 132 -16.12 4.76 -6.76
CA GLU A 132 -16.45 3.61 -7.60
C GLU A 132 -16.83 2.39 -6.75
N VAL A 133 -16.05 2.11 -5.70
CA VAL A 133 -16.36 1.05 -4.72
C VAL A 133 -16.52 1.70 -3.35
N ARG A 134 -17.75 1.65 -2.81
CA ARG A 134 -18.09 2.35 -1.56
C ARG A 134 -17.48 1.73 -0.31
N LYS A 135 -17.61 0.41 -0.17
CA LYS A 135 -17.10 -0.40 0.94
C LYS A 135 -17.23 -1.89 0.57
N SER A 136 -16.14 -2.64 0.65
CA SER A 136 -16.13 -4.10 0.51
C SER A 136 -15.04 -4.71 1.41
N VAL A 137 -14.90 -6.03 1.40
CA VAL A 137 -13.81 -6.74 2.09
C VAL A 137 -12.74 -7.12 1.07
N LEU A 138 -11.50 -6.68 1.32
CA LEU A 138 -10.31 -7.15 0.62
C LEU A 138 -9.64 -8.24 1.46
N LYS A 139 -9.65 -9.48 0.96
CA LYS A 139 -8.95 -10.61 1.60
C LYS A 139 -7.57 -10.76 0.97
N GLN A 140 -6.52 -10.67 1.78
CA GLN A 140 -5.15 -10.67 1.30
C GLN A 140 -4.20 -11.40 2.27
N GLY A 141 -3.50 -12.41 1.76
CA GLY A 141 -2.65 -13.29 2.59
C GLY A 141 -3.41 -13.81 3.82
N SER A 142 -2.84 -13.53 4.99
CA SER A 142 -3.37 -13.92 6.31
C SER A 142 -4.32 -12.91 6.95
N VAL A 143 -4.62 -11.79 6.28
CA VAL A 143 -5.49 -10.73 6.79
C VAL A 143 -6.61 -10.34 5.82
N GLN A 144 -7.54 -9.53 6.32
CA GLN A 144 -8.61 -8.93 5.54
C GLN A 144 -8.89 -7.51 6.02
N HIS A 145 -9.27 -6.64 5.08
CA HIS A 145 -9.43 -5.20 5.30
C HIS A 145 -10.77 -4.69 4.75
N LEU A 146 -11.22 -3.54 5.25
CA LEU A 146 -12.20 -2.75 4.52
C LEU A 146 -11.52 -2.10 3.32
N PHE A 147 -12.20 -2.15 2.18
CA PHE A 147 -11.70 -1.67 0.90
C PHE A 147 -12.70 -0.71 0.25
N GLY A 148 -12.17 0.32 -0.38
CA GLY A 148 -12.91 1.23 -1.24
C GLY A 148 -12.04 1.70 -2.39
N ARG A 149 -12.67 2.19 -3.45
CA ARG A 149 -11.99 2.72 -4.62
C ARG A 149 -12.59 4.05 -5.03
N VAL A 150 -11.73 5.03 -5.23
CA VAL A 150 -12.08 6.34 -5.78
C VAL A 150 -11.48 6.44 -7.17
N ALA A 151 -12.29 6.81 -8.15
CA ALA A 151 -11.87 7.04 -9.53
C ALA A 151 -12.03 8.52 -9.88
N ALA A 152 -11.16 9.03 -10.75
CA ALA A 152 -11.19 10.41 -11.22
C ALA A 152 -10.51 10.54 -12.60
N GLU A 153 -10.65 11.68 -13.25
CA GLU A 153 -9.91 12.03 -14.46
C GLU A 153 -8.88 13.14 -14.17
N LEU A 154 -7.62 12.91 -14.52
CA LEU A 154 -6.54 13.86 -14.32
C LEU A 154 -6.74 15.09 -15.21
N ARG A 155 -6.68 16.29 -14.61
CA ARG A 155 -6.83 17.55 -15.36
C ARG A 155 -5.69 17.71 -16.37
N ARG A 156 -5.98 18.38 -17.48
CA ARG A 156 -4.95 18.75 -18.47
C ARG A 156 -3.84 19.57 -17.81
N GLY A 157 -2.59 19.29 -18.18
CA GLY A 157 -1.41 19.95 -17.60
C GLY A 157 -0.98 19.43 -16.22
N ARG A 158 -1.69 18.46 -15.65
CA ARG A 158 -1.25 17.75 -14.43
C ARG A 158 -0.54 16.45 -14.78
N ASN A 159 0.24 15.95 -13.82
CA ASN A 159 1.07 14.75 -13.98
C ASN A 159 1.16 13.99 -12.63
N ASP A 160 1.92 12.90 -12.62
CA ASP A 160 2.08 12.03 -11.46
C ASP A 160 2.65 12.74 -10.22
N ALA A 161 3.51 13.75 -10.38
CA ALA A 161 4.04 14.50 -9.25
C ALA A 161 2.93 15.24 -8.47
N HIS A 162 1.90 15.74 -9.17
CA HIS A 162 0.74 16.36 -8.54
C HIS A 162 -0.12 15.35 -7.78
N LEU A 163 -0.26 14.13 -8.31
CA LEU A 163 -1.00 13.05 -7.66
C LEU A 163 -0.29 12.58 -6.40
N LEU A 164 1.03 12.36 -6.49
CA LEU A 164 1.86 11.96 -5.36
C LEU A 164 1.82 13.01 -4.24
N ALA A 165 2.03 14.29 -4.54
CA ALA A 165 1.99 15.36 -3.55
C ALA A 165 0.63 15.49 -2.86
N ALA A 166 -0.47 15.25 -3.59
CA ALA A 166 -1.82 15.27 -3.03
C ALA A 166 -2.06 14.06 -2.10
N LEU A 167 -1.75 12.84 -2.57
CA LEU A 167 -2.16 11.60 -1.90
C LEU A 167 -1.19 11.11 -0.83
N HIS A 168 0.10 11.43 -0.92
CA HIS A 168 1.10 10.91 0.01
C HIS A 168 1.48 11.92 1.11
N PRO A 169 1.57 11.52 2.39
CA PRO A 169 1.06 10.27 2.97
C PRO A 169 -0.46 10.31 3.17
N THR A 170 -1.10 9.13 3.14
CA THR A 170 -2.53 8.97 3.43
C THR A 170 -2.76 8.92 4.95
N PRO A 171 -4.00 9.18 5.42
CA PRO A 171 -4.36 9.00 6.82
C PRO A 171 -4.19 7.56 7.33
N ALA A 172 -4.14 6.56 6.44
CA ALA A 172 -3.97 5.16 6.83
C ALA A 172 -2.58 4.86 7.43
N VAL A 173 -1.56 5.67 7.09
CA VAL A 173 -0.17 5.46 7.56
C VAL A 173 0.40 6.62 8.37
N CYS A 174 -0.22 7.81 8.26
CA CYS A 174 0.21 9.02 8.97
C CYS A 174 -0.84 9.43 10.02
N GLY A 175 -2.10 9.54 9.63
CA GLY A 175 -3.19 10.06 10.45
C GLY A 175 -3.77 11.38 9.93
N ARG A 176 -4.68 11.99 10.69
CA ARG A 176 -5.36 13.25 10.34
C ARG A 176 -5.58 14.11 11.59
N PRO A 177 -5.33 15.43 11.55
CA PRO A 177 -4.75 16.22 10.44
C PRO A 177 -3.29 15.86 10.12
N ARG A 178 -2.90 15.89 8.84
CA ARG A 178 -1.59 15.36 8.36
C ARG A 178 -0.40 15.97 9.12
N GLN A 179 -0.29 17.30 9.20
CA GLN A 179 0.86 17.96 9.82
C GLN A 179 0.97 17.65 11.32
N ALA A 180 -0.15 17.68 12.05
CA ALA A 180 -0.17 17.34 13.46
C ALA A 180 0.17 15.86 13.70
N ALA A 181 -0.32 14.97 12.83
CA ALA A 181 -0.02 13.55 12.93
C ALA A 181 1.45 13.24 12.62
N LEU A 182 2.06 13.91 11.62
CA LEU A 182 3.50 13.80 11.36
C LEU A 182 4.33 14.27 12.56
N GLY A 183 4.04 15.45 13.11
CA GLY A 183 4.76 15.93 14.29
C GLY A 183 4.63 14.99 15.49
N TYR A 184 3.44 14.42 15.71
CA TYR A 184 3.23 13.44 16.76
C TYR A 184 4.01 12.13 16.52
N LEU A 185 4.11 11.67 15.27
CA LEU A 185 4.93 10.49 14.92
C LEU A 185 6.42 10.76 15.13
N ASP A 186 6.92 11.93 14.74
CA ASP A 186 8.32 12.32 14.93
C ASP A 186 8.71 12.37 16.42
N GLU A 187 7.79 12.75 17.30
CA GLU A 187 7.99 12.75 18.76
C GLU A 187 7.93 11.34 19.37
N LEU A 188 7.05 10.48 18.87
CA LEU A 188 6.76 9.17 19.46
C LEU A 188 7.70 8.07 18.96
N GLU A 189 8.09 8.11 17.69
CA GLU A 189 8.90 7.07 17.06
C GLU A 189 10.39 7.38 17.21
N SER A 190 11.08 6.56 18.00
CA SER A 190 12.52 6.74 18.26
C SER A 190 13.42 6.27 17.10
N PHE A 191 12.90 6.18 15.87
CA PHE A 191 13.60 5.69 14.70
C PHE A 191 13.11 6.39 13.43
N ASP A 192 13.98 6.46 12.42
CA ASP A 192 13.61 6.91 11.08
C ASP A 192 12.93 5.77 10.31
N ARG A 193 11.74 6.04 9.77
CA ARG A 193 10.98 5.09 8.94
C ARG A 193 11.74 4.75 7.64
N GLY A 194 12.62 5.63 7.15
CA GLY A 194 13.30 5.45 5.87
C GLY A 194 12.27 5.28 4.74
N TRP A 195 12.29 4.13 4.06
CA TRP A 195 11.34 3.79 2.99
C TRP A 195 9.99 3.23 3.49
N TYR A 196 9.81 3.08 4.81
CA TYR A 196 8.60 2.52 5.37
C TYR A 196 7.44 3.52 5.30
N ALA A 197 6.37 3.11 4.63
CA ALA A 197 5.14 3.88 4.40
C ALA A 197 5.26 5.10 3.48
N GLY A 198 6.37 5.24 2.75
CA GLY A 198 6.65 6.32 1.81
C GLY A 198 8.13 6.50 1.60
#